data_AF-A0AB74E137-F1
#
_entry.id   AF-A0AB74E137-F1
#
_cell.length_a   1.000
_cell.length_b   1.000
_cell.length_c   1.000
_cell.angle_alpha   90.00
_cell.angle_beta   90.00
_cell.angle_gamma   90.00
#
_symmetry.space_group_name_H-M   'P 1'
#
loop_
_entity.id
_entity.type
_entity.pdbx_description
1 polymer ?
#
loop_
_entity_poly.entity_id
_entity_poly.type
_entity_poly.pdbx_seq_one_letter_code
_entity_poly.pdbx_strand_id
1 'polypeptide(L)'
;VRENSDRSCKTASIGGITKTNGSNYIDKVKDVNLIITKNIDSVTSTSTSSTYTINKEEISLKELDFKLRKHLIDKHNLYKTEPKDSKIRITMKDGGFYTFELNKKLQTHRMGDVIDGRNIEKIEVNL
;
A
#
# COMPACT_ATOMS: atom_id res chain seq x y z
N VAL A 1 12.15 2.54 -5.23
CA VAL A 1 11.64 3.76 -5.91
C VAL A 1 12.80 4.73 -6.01
N ARG A 2 13.26 5.04 -7.22
CA ARG A 2 14.40 5.94 -7.42
C ARG A 2 13.93 7.38 -7.25
N GLU A 3 14.55 8.13 -6.34
CA GLU A 3 14.20 9.54 -6.07
C GLU A 3 15.03 10.53 -6.91
N ASN A 4 16.16 10.08 -7.46
CA ASN A 4 17.09 10.89 -8.22
C ASN A 4 17.11 10.52 -9.72
N SER A 5 17.45 11.46 -10.59
CA SER A 5 17.58 11.23 -12.06
C SER A 5 18.91 11.73 -12.63
N ASP A 6 19.89 11.94 -11.75
CA ASP A 6 21.21 12.47 -12.08
C ASP A 6 22.10 11.44 -12.80
N ARG A 7 23.12 11.95 -13.51
CA ARG A 7 24.09 11.16 -14.30
C ARG A 7 25.16 10.46 -13.44
N SER A 8 25.00 10.42 -12.12
CA SER A 8 25.99 9.86 -11.19
C SER A 8 26.03 8.33 -11.15
N CYS A 9 25.15 7.64 -11.90
CA CYS A 9 24.95 6.18 -11.87
C CYS A 9 24.52 5.62 -10.50
N LYS A 10 24.39 6.46 -9.46
CA LYS A 10 23.91 6.06 -8.14
C LYS A 10 22.39 6.15 -8.12
N THR A 11 21.71 5.15 -7.59
CA THR A 11 20.27 5.16 -7.36
C THR A 11 19.99 5.42 -5.89
N ALA A 12 19.51 6.62 -5.58
CA ALA A 12 19.10 6.99 -4.23
C ALA A 12 17.64 6.59 -4.02
N SER A 13 17.37 5.95 -2.89
CA SER A 13 16.02 5.58 -2.45
C SER A 13 15.91 5.73 -0.95
N ILE A 14 14.78 6.26 -0.46
CA ILE A 14 14.59 6.54 0.96
C ILE A 14 13.82 5.39 1.60
N GLY A 15 14.41 4.66 2.54
CA GLY A 15 13.76 3.56 3.26
C GLY A 15 13.35 2.37 2.37
N GLY A 16 12.48 1.52 2.88
CA GLY A 16 12.05 0.27 2.22
C GLY A 16 13.04 -0.89 2.37
N ILE A 17 13.89 -0.85 3.39
CA ILE A 17 14.78 -1.95 3.76
C ILE A 17 14.02 -2.83 4.76
N THR A 18 13.90 -4.12 4.48
CA THR A 18 13.30 -5.09 5.39
C THR A 18 14.19 -6.31 5.48
N LYS A 19 14.02 -7.10 6.53
CA LYS A 19 14.56 -8.46 6.58
C LYS A 19 13.97 -9.30 5.45
N THR A 20 14.78 -10.25 4.97
CA THR A 20 14.30 -11.31 4.09
C THR A 20 13.40 -12.26 4.88
N ASN A 21 12.54 -13.01 4.18
CA ASN A 21 11.75 -14.05 4.83
C ASN A 21 12.68 -15.09 5.47
N GLY A 22 12.29 -15.63 6.61
CA GLY A 22 13.08 -16.64 7.33
C GLY A 22 13.25 -17.96 6.56
N SER A 23 12.43 -18.17 5.53
CA SER A 23 12.53 -19.31 4.62
C SER A 23 12.25 -18.84 3.20
N ASN A 24 12.97 -19.43 2.24
CA ASN A 24 12.81 -19.15 0.80
C ASN A 24 11.55 -19.85 0.26
N TYR A 25 10.38 -19.49 0.78
CA TYR A 25 9.12 -19.93 0.20
C TYR A 25 8.83 -19.12 -1.08
N ILE A 26 8.48 -19.84 -2.16
CA ILE A 26 7.87 -19.26 -3.37
C ILE A 26 6.38 -18.95 -3.10
N ASP A 27 5.82 -19.60 -2.07
CA ASP A 27 4.42 -19.49 -1.72
C ASP A 27 4.08 -18.18 -0.99
N LYS A 28 2.81 -17.81 -1.04
CA LYS A 28 2.30 -16.60 -0.39
C LYS A 28 2.38 -16.69 1.13
N VAL A 29 2.75 -15.60 1.78
CA VAL A 29 2.80 -15.50 3.24
C VAL A 29 1.40 -15.31 3.80
N LYS A 30 0.59 -14.45 3.16
CA LYS A 30 -0.77 -14.16 3.63
C LYS A 30 -1.62 -13.60 2.49
N ASP A 31 -2.86 -14.07 2.39
CA ASP A 31 -3.90 -13.38 1.64
C ASP A 31 -4.74 -12.53 2.58
N VAL A 32 -5.00 -11.28 2.17
CA VAL A 32 -5.83 -10.33 2.91
C VAL A 32 -6.93 -9.80 2.01
N ASN A 33 -8.07 -9.45 2.62
CA ASN A 33 -9.16 -8.85 1.86
C ASN A 33 -8.83 -7.39 1.55
N LEU A 34 -8.94 -7.02 0.28
CA LEU A 34 -8.81 -5.67 -0.24
C LEU A 34 -10.20 -5.17 -0.64
N ILE A 35 -10.71 -4.22 0.13
CA ILE A 35 -12.03 -3.63 -0.09
C ILE A 35 -11.82 -2.22 -0.64
N ILE A 36 -12.34 -1.96 -1.83
CA ILE A 36 -12.22 -0.67 -2.51
C ILE A 36 -13.62 -0.08 -2.63
N THR A 37 -13.86 0.99 -1.89
CA THR A 37 -15.10 1.76 -1.93
C THR A 37 -14.85 3.02 -2.75
N LYS A 38 -15.60 3.19 -3.83
CA LYS A 38 -15.56 4.40 -4.66
C LYS A 38 -16.89 5.12 -4.58
N ASN A 39 -16.86 6.38 -4.18
CA ASN A 39 -18.03 7.24 -4.25
C ASN A 39 -18.24 7.69 -5.69
N ILE A 40 -19.43 7.44 -6.23
CA ILE A 40 -19.82 7.88 -7.58
C ILE A 40 -20.53 9.23 -7.45
N ASP A 41 -21.51 9.33 -6.54
CA ASP A 41 -22.24 10.56 -6.21
C ASP A 41 -22.42 10.69 -4.69
N SER A 42 -23.18 11.70 -4.23
CA SER A 42 -23.45 11.92 -2.79
C SER A 42 -24.21 10.79 -2.09
N VAL A 43 -24.85 9.88 -2.85
CA VAL A 43 -25.73 8.82 -2.30
C VAL A 43 -25.28 7.43 -2.71
N THR A 44 -24.52 7.30 -3.82
CA THR A 44 -24.15 6.02 -4.42
C THR A 44 -22.66 5.76 -4.32
N SER A 45 -22.32 4.65 -3.67
CA SER A 45 -20.97 4.11 -3.55
C SER A 45 -20.90 2.71 -4.15
N THR A 46 -19.82 2.40 -4.85
CA THR A 46 -19.52 1.03 -5.30
C THR A 46 -18.43 0.44 -4.44
N SER A 47 -18.65 -0.78 -3.92
CA SER A 47 -17.66 -1.54 -3.16
C SER A 47 -17.20 -2.75 -3.96
N THR A 48 -15.90 -2.84 -4.23
CA THR A 48 -15.28 -4.01 -4.85
C THR A 48 -14.42 -4.72 -3.81
N SER A 49 -14.63 -6.03 -3.64
CA SER A 49 -13.80 -6.88 -2.79
C SER A 49 -12.89 -7.71 -3.67
N SER A 50 -11.60 -7.73 -3.37
CA SER A 50 -10.63 -8.59 -4.02
C SER A 50 -9.63 -9.13 -3.02
N THR A 51 -8.90 -10.18 -3.39
CA THR A 51 -7.85 -10.73 -2.54
C THR A 51 -6.53 -10.05 -2.88
N TYR A 52 -5.81 -9.56 -1.86
CA TYR A 52 -4.46 -9.03 -1.99
C TYR A 52 -3.46 -9.98 -1.35
N THR A 53 -2.51 -10.44 -2.15
CA THR A 53 -1.50 -11.42 -1.72
C THR A 53 -0.24 -10.72 -1.21
N ILE A 54 0.15 -11.07 0.00
CA ILE A 54 1.38 -10.67 0.68
C ILE A 54 2.38 -11.81 0.60
N ASN A 55 3.54 -11.52 0.02
CA ASN A 55 4.62 -12.50 -0.19
C ASN A 55 5.78 -12.35 0.81
N LYS A 56 5.75 -11.31 1.66
CA LYS A 56 6.83 -10.99 2.59
C LYS A 56 6.33 -11.07 4.02
N GLU A 57 7.11 -11.72 4.88
CA GLU A 57 6.85 -11.73 6.32
C GLU A 57 7.05 -10.33 6.90
N GLU A 58 8.13 -9.67 6.48
CA GLU A 58 8.44 -8.32 6.88
C GLU A 58 8.31 -7.39 5.66
N ILE A 59 7.36 -6.46 5.72
CA ILE A 59 7.03 -5.55 4.60
C ILE A 59 7.10 -4.10 5.06
N SER A 60 7.68 -3.24 4.22
CA SER A 60 7.75 -1.80 4.51
C SER A 60 6.47 -1.09 4.13
N LEU A 61 6.14 -0.02 4.86
CA LEU A 61 5.00 0.84 4.50
C LEU A 61 5.18 1.45 3.10
N LYS A 62 6.42 1.72 2.70
CA LYS A 62 6.76 2.19 1.35
C LYS A 62 6.36 1.20 0.26
N GLU A 63 6.65 -0.10 0.45
CA GLU A 63 6.32 -1.12 -0.54
C GLU A 63 4.80 -1.27 -0.68
N LEU A 64 4.07 -1.29 0.45
CA LEU A 64 2.61 -1.36 0.47
C LEU A 64 1.98 -0.14 -0.20
N ASP A 65 2.37 1.06 0.19
CA ASP A 65 1.87 2.32 -0.39
C ASP A 65 2.07 2.33 -1.92
N PHE A 66 3.29 2.01 -2.37
CA PHE A 66 3.62 2.06 -3.80
C PHE A 66 2.85 1.01 -4.61
N LYS A 67 2.77 -0.24 -4.14
CA LYS A 67 2.05 -1.32 -4.83
C LYS A 67 0.54 -1.09 -4.84
N LEU A 68 -0.04 -0.64 -3.73
CA LEU A 68 -1.47 -0.36 -3.65
C LEU A 68 -1.85 0.83 -4.55
N ARG A 69 -1.07 1.92 -4.53
CA ARG A 69 -1.29 3.05 -5.45
C ARG A 69 -1.19 2.61 -6.91
N LYS A 70 -0.19 1.80 -7.27
CA LYS A 70 -0.05 1.26 -8.62
C LYS A 70 -1.30 0.45 -9.03
N HIS A 71 -1.76 -0.46 -8.18
CA HIS A 71 -2.97 -1.24 -8.44
C HIS A 71 -4.21 -0.36 -8.64
N LEU A 72 -4.38 0.69 -7.83
CA LEU A 72 -5.48 1.64 -7.93
C LEU A 72 -5.40 2.53 -9.18
N ILE A 73 -4.20 2.92 -9.62
CA ILE A 73 -4.00 3.63 -10.89
C ILE A 73 -4.42 2.74 -12.06
N ASP A 74 -3.94 1.49 -12.07
CA ASP A 74 -4.15 0.55 -13.18
C ASP A 74 -5.63 0.10 -13.30
N LYS A 75 -6.33 -0.09 -12.18
CA LYS A 75 -7.69 -0.66 -12.16
C LYS A 75 -8.81 0.32 -11.84
N HIS A 76 -8.53 1.38 -11.07
CA HIS A 76 -9.56 2.30 -10.56
C HIS A 76 -9.37 3.74 -11.02
N ASN A 77 -8.46 3.99 -11.97
CA ASN A 77 -8.17 5.32 -12.53
C ASN A 77 -7.77 6.35 -11.46
N LEU A 78 -7.08 5.90 -10.40
CA LEU A 78 -6.56 6.80 -9.37
C LEU A 78 -5.67 7.89 -10.00
N TYR A 79 -5.83 9.13 -9.54
CA TYR A 79 -5.20 10.36 -10.07
C TYR A 79 -5.67 10.84 -11.45
N LYS A 80 -6.63 10.16 -12.11
CA LYS A 80 -7.36 10.78 -13.24
C LYS A 80 -8.36 11.84 -12.76
N THR A 81 -8.81 11.71 -11.51
CA THR A 81 -9.63 12.69 -10.79
C THR A 81 -8.90 13.10 -9.52
N GLU A 82 -9.23 14.28 -9.00
CA GLU A 82 -8.61 14.79 -7.78
C GLU A 82 -8.89 13.86 -6.59
N PRO A 83 -7.86 13.31 -5.91
CA PRO A 83 -7.99 12.29 -4.88
C PRO A 83 -8.47 12.83 -3.51
N LYS A 84 -9.09 14.01 -3.46
CA LYS A 84 -9.68 14.70 -2.28
C LYS A 84 -9.23 14.15 -0.91
N ASP A 85 -10.13 13.42 -0.25
CA ASP A 85 -9.92 12.76 1.05
C ASP A 85 -9.75 11.23 0.90
N SER A 86 -9.43 10.77 -0.31
CA SER A 86 -9.22 9.37 -0.61
C SER A 86 -8.05 8.84 0.22
N LYS A 87 -8.25 7.68 0.86
CA LYS A 87 -7.30 7.12 1.82
C LYS A 87 -7.28 5.60 1.77
N ILE A 88 -6.09 5.05 1.98
CA ILE A 88 -5.87 3.63 2.20
C ILE A 88 -5.69 3.43 3.71
N ARG A 89 -6.39 2.46 4.27
CA ARG A 89 -6.26 2.03 5.66
C ARG A 89 -5.91 0.55 5.69
N ILE A 90 -4.78 0.24 6.30
CA ILE A 90 -4.36 -1.14 6.59
C ILE A 90 -4.69 -1.38 8.05
N THR A 91 -5.54 -2.37 8.32
CA THR A 91 -5.88 -2.79 9.69
C THR A 91 -5.11 -4.06 10.03
N MET A 92 -4.47 -4.05 11.19
CA MET A 92 -3.72 -5.16 11.75
C MET A 92 -4.60 -5.96 12.71
N LYS A 93 -4.29 -7.24 12.92
CA LYS A 93 -5.05 -8.15 13.80
C LYS A 93 -5.09 -7.69 15.26
N ASP A 94 -4.10 -6.92 15.70
CA ASP A 94 -4.04 -6.34 17.06
C ASP A 94 -4.91 -5.09 17.21
N GLY A 95 -5.63 -4.68 16.16
CA GLY A 95 -6.45 -3.47 16.12
C GLY A 95 -5.67 -2.22 15.73
N GLY A 96 -4.33 -2.31 15.59
CA GLY A 96 -3.50 -1.24 15.06
C GLY A 96 -3.86 -0.93 13.60
N PHE A 97 -3.61 0.30 13.16
CA PHE A 97 -3.85 0.66 11.77
C PHE A 97 -2.82 1.64 11.21
N TYR A 98 -2.62 1.55 9.90
CA TYR A 98 -1.78 2.47 9.14
C TYR A 98 -2.63 3.14 8.07
N THR A 99 -2.53 4.46 7.98
CA THR A 99 -3.25 5.24 6.97
C THR A 99 -2.28 5.88 5.98
N PHE A 100 -2.64 5.79 4.70
CA PHE A 100 -2.00 6.53 3.61
C PHE A 100 -3.05 7.43 2.97
N GLU A 101 -2.83 8.74 3.08
CA GLU A 101 -3.62 9.71 2.35
C GLU A 101 -3.13 9.75 0.90
N LEU A 102 -4.06 9.65 -0.04
CA LEU A 102 -3.74 9.57 -1.47
C LEU A 102 -3.48 10.96 -2.08
N ASN A 103 -3.96 12.02 -1.44
CA ASN A 103 -3.69 13.41 -1.83
C ASN A 103 -2.23 13.85 -1.65
N LYS A 104 -1.43 13.09 -0.90
CA LYS A 104 -0.02 13.39 -0.64
C LYS A 104 0.85 12.15 -0.79
N LYS A 105 2.16 12.37 -0.97
CA LYS A 105 3.15 11.30 -0.94
C LYS A 105 3.30 10.76 0.47
N LEU A 106 3.68 9.50 0.60
CA LEU A 106 4.07 8.92 1.89
C LEU A 106 5.21 9.77 2.50
N GLN A 107 5.09 10.08 3.79
CA GLN A 107 6.09 10.87 4.48
C GLN A 107 7.42 10.12 4.52
N THR A 108 8.52 10.80 4.21
CA THR A 108 9.86 10.18 4.07
C THR A 108 10.32 9.44 5.32
N HIS A 109 9.98 9.94 6.52
CA HIS A 109 10.31 9.27 7.78
C HIS A 109 9.55 7.93 7.96
N ARG A 110 8.33 7.81 7.43
CA ARG A 110 7.52 6.57 7.48
C ARG A 110 7.91 5.55 6.42
N MET A 111 8.74 5.91 5.45
CA MET A 111 9.19 4.99 4.41
C MET A 111 10.12 3.89 4.96
N GLY A 112 10.73 4.14 6.12
CA GLY A 112 11.54 3.15 6.85
C GLY A 112 10.73 2.28 7.80
N ASP A 113 9.44 2.58 8.02
CA ASP A 113 8.60 1.80 8.92
C ASP A 113 8.28 0.44 8.29
N VAL A 114 8.29 -0.57 9.16
CA VAL A 114 8.18 -1.96 8.77
C VAL A 114 7.11 -2.63 9.63
N ILE A 115 6.32 -3.49 8.99
CA ILE A 115 5.23 -4.24 9.63
C ILE A 115 5.33 -5.72 9.30
N ASP A 116 4.75 -6.55 10.17
CA ASP A 116 4.61 -7.98 9.92
C ASP A 116 3.43 -8.23 8.98
N GLY A 117 3.71 -8.68 7.76
CA GLY A 117 2.74 -8.99 6.71
C GLY A 117 1.74 -10.09 7.12
N ARG A 118 2.10 -10.96 8.07
CA ARG A 118 1.22 -12.04 8.59
C ARG A 118 0.14 -11.50 9.53
N ASN A 119 0.39 -10.31 10.10
CA ASN A 119 -0.51 -9.64 11.04
C ASN A 119 -1.45 -8.64 10.37
N ILE A 120 -1.36 -8.47 9.05
CA ILE A 120 -2.34 -7.70 8.31
C ILE A 120 -3.67 -8.47 8.29
N GLU A 121 -4.74 -7.81 8.71
CA GLU A 121 -6.08 -8.37 8.72
C GLU A 121 -6.82 -8.03 7.42
N LYS A 122 -6.87 -6.74 7.09
CA LYS A 122 -7.58 -6.23 5.92
C LYS A 122 -7.02 -4.90 5.43
N ILE A 123 -7.26 -4.62 4.15
CA ILE A 123 -6.92 -3.36 3.50
C ILE A 123 -8.21 -2.74 2.98
N GLU A 124 -8.46 -1.51 3.38
CA GLU A 124 -9.65 -0.74 3.00
C GLU A 124 -9.19 0.51 2.25
N VAL A 125 -9.72 0.72 1.06
CA VAL A 125 -9.44 1.89 0.23
C VAL A 125 -10.74 2.65 0.04
N ASN A 126 -10.72 3.93 0.37
CA ASN A 126 -11.81 4.85 0.06
C ASN A 126 -11.31 5.80 -1.02
N LEU A 127 -11.96 5.76 -2.18
CA LEU A 127 -11.72 6.60 -3.35
C LEU A 127 -12.79 7.68 -3.44
#